data_AF-A0A0F2SB24-F1
#
_entry.id   AF-A0A0F2SB24-F1
#
_cell.length_a   1.000
_cell.length_b   1.000
_cell.length_c   1.000
_cell.angle_alpha   90.00
_cell.angle_beta   90.00
_cell.angle_gamma   90.00
#
_symmetry.space_group_name_H-M   'P 1'
#
loop_
_entity.id
_entity.type
_entity.pdbx_description
1 polymer ?
#
loop_
_entity_poly.entity_id
_entity_poly.type
_entity_poly.pdbx_seq_one_letter_code
_entity_poly.pdbx_strand_id
1 'polypeptide(L)' 'MLTSDEELISHKSILNLFDSLSPIPQEHGIEEIMPIEQMEKQMIRLALKRFGDSAEGKKQAAKALKKSLATLYNKLRTMT' A
#
# COMPACT_ATOMS: atom_id res chain seq x y z
N MET A 1 -21.65 36.14 -30.62
CA MET A 1 -21.54 36.26 -29.14
C MET A 1 -21.58 34.83 -28.61
N LEU A 2 -20.45 34.30 -28.14
CA LEU A 2 -20.42 33.01 -27.45
C LEU A 2 -20.72 33.32 -25.98
N THR A 3 -21.90 32.94 -25.50
CA THR A 3 -22.15 32.91 -24.07
C THR A 3 -21.64 31.56 -23.57
N SER A 4 -20.49 31.57 -22.90
CA SER A 4 -20.08 30.42 -22.10
C SER A 4 -21.06 30.34 -20.94
N ASP A 5 -22.04 29.45 -21.02
CA ASP A 5 -22.85 29.06 -19.87
C ASP A 5 -21.92 28.31 -18.91
N GLU A 6 -21.21 29.07 -18.06
CA GLU A 6 -20.44 28.50 -16.96
C GLU A 6 -21.42 27.94 -15.93
N GLU A 7 -21.73 26.66 -16.11
CA GLU A 7 -22.58 25.89 -15.21
C GLU A 7 -21.93 25.88 -13.82
N LEU A 8 -22.46 26.70 -12.90
CA LEU A 8 -21.97 26.85 -11.55
C LEU A 8 -22.11 25.53 -10.78
N ILE A 9 -21.01 24.81 -10.64
CA ILE A 9 -20.98 23.58 -9.85
C ILE A 9 -21.17 23.96 -8.37
N SER A 10 -22.27 23.52 -7.77
CA SER A 10 -22.53 23.70 -6.35
C SER A 10 -21.47 22.96 -5.53
N HIS A 11 -20.96 23.60 -4.46
CA HIS A 11 -20.08 22.97 -3.48
C HIS A 11 -20.63 21.62 -2.98
N LYS A 12 -21.95 21.47 -2.85
CA LYS A 12 -22.60 20.23 -2.43
C LYS A 12 -22.40 19.09 -3.43
N SER A 13 -22.40 19.39 -4.73
CA SER A 13 -22.17 18.40 -5.80
C SER A 13 -20.70 17.94 -5.82
N ILE A 14 -19.78 18.85 -5.51
CA ILE A 14 -18.34 18.54 -5.39
C ILE A 14 -18.08 17.61 -4.20
N LEU A 15 -18.70 17.90 -3.04
CA LEU A 15 -18.54 17.08 -1.83
C LEU A 15 -19.08 15.65 -2.03
N ASN A 16 -20.25 15.49 -2.66
CA ASN A 16 -20.82 14.17 -2.93
C ASN A 16 -19.97 13.33 -3.89
N LEU A 17 -19.35 13.96 -4.90
CA LEU A 17 -18.44 13.26 -5.80
C LEU A 17 -17.20 12.79 -5.03
N PHE A 18 -16.69 13.61 -4.11
CA PHE A 18 -15.51 13.30 -3.30
C PHE A 18 -15.74 12.13 -2.35
N ASP A 19 -16.92 12.05 -1.71
CA ASP A 19 -17.28 10.91 -0.85
C ASP A 19 -17.30 9.59 -1.66
N SER A 20 -17.84 9.62 -2.87
CA SER A 20 -17.91 8.43 -3.75
C SER A 20 -16.55 7.98 -4.31
N LEU A 21 -15.56 8.89 -4.34
CA LEU A 21 -14.21 8.64 -4.84
C LEU A 21 -13.23 8.23 -3.74
N SER A 22 -13.68 8.11 -2.49
CA SER A 22 -12.82 7.68 -1.38
C SER A 22 -12.87 6.16 -1.18
N PRO A 23 -11.85 5.39 -1.61
CA PRO A 23 -11.57 4.09 -1.05
C PRO A 23 -10.67 4.25 0.19
N ILE A 24 -10.84 5.34 0.94
CA ILE A 24 -10.07 5.55 2.17
C ILE A 24 -10.86 4.81 3.24
N PRO A 25 -10.34 3.70 3.80
CA PRO A 25 -10.97 3.06 4.94
C PRO A 25 -11.11 4.12 6.02
N GLN A 26 -12.34 4.37 6.45
CA GLN A 26 -12.67 5.20 7.58
C GLN A 26 -12.12 4.51 8.85
N GLU A 27 -10.83 4.64 9.14
CA GLU A 27 -10.28 4.20 10.42
C GLU A 27 -10.44 5.31 11.46
N HIS A 28 -11.67 5.45 11.96
CA HIS A 28 -11.94 6.09 13.25
C HIS A 28 -12.25 5.03 14.31
N GLY A 29 -11.50 3.92 14.29
CA GLY A 29 -11.31 3.04 15.43
C GLY A 29 -9.94 3.34 16.04
N ILE A 30 -9.79 3.23 17.35
CA ILE A 30 -8.49 3.29 18.04
C ILE A 30 -7.48 2.48 17.20
N GLU A 31 -6.44 3.13 16.65
CA GLU A 31 -5.43 2.46 15.81
C GLU A 31 -4.93 1.22 16.56
N GLU A 32 -5.32 0.04 16.11
CA GLU A 32 -4.88 -1.21 16.73
C GLU A 32 -3.37 -1.32 16.47
N ILE A 33 -2.58 -1.50 17.55
CA ILE A 33 -1.13 -1.57 17.43
C ILE A 33 -0.77 -2.79 16.58
N MET A 34 -0.29 -2.55 15.35
CA MET A 34 0.19 -3.62 14.49
C MET A 34 1.48 -4.23 15.08
N PRO A 35 1.53 -5.55 15.30
CA PRO A 35 2.78 -6.20 15.69
C PRO A 35 3.86 -6.04 14.61
N ILE A 36 5.10 -5.81 15.01
CA ILE A 36 6.24 -5.64 14.08
C ILE A 36 6.35 -6.83 13.11
N GLU A 37 6.07 -8.04 13.59
CA GLU A 37 6.09 -9.24 12.76
C GLU A 37 5.10 -9.14 11.60
N GLN A 38 3.89 -8.61 11.83
CA GLN A 38 2.88 -8.44 10.79
C GLN A 38 3.31 -7.42 9.75
N MET A 39 3.84 -6.27 10.20
CA MET A 39 4.40 -5.25 9.31
C MET A 39 5.53 -5.82 8.46
N GLU A 40 6.44 -6.58 9.06
CA GLU A 40 7.55 -7.23 8.35
C GLU A 40 7.03 -8.22 7.30
N LYS A 41 6.02 -9.04 7.63
CA LYS A 41 5.38 -9.97 6.68
C LYS A 41 4.80 -9.25 5.48
N GLN A 42 4.11 -8.13 5.70
CA GLN A 42 3.54 -7.31 4.61
C GLN A 42 4.65 -6.76 3.70
N MET A 43 5.71 -6.21 4.28
CA MET A 43 6.82 -5.64 3.52
C MET A 43 7.61 -6.71 2.73
N ILE A 44 7.80 -7.90 3.29
CA ILE A 44 8.43 -9.03 2.57
C ILE A 44 7.60 -9.43 1.35
N ARG A 45 6.27 -9.58 1.51
CA ARG A 45 5.38 -9.92 0.39
C ARG A 45 5.39 -8.85 -0.70
N LEU A 46 5.39 -7.58 -0.31
CA LEU A 46 5.47 -6.46 -1.25
C LEU A 46 6.79 -6.49 -2.04
N ALA A 47 7.92 -6.72 -1.37
CA ALA A 47 9.22 -6.81 -2.02
C ALA A 47 9.29 -8.00 -2.99
N LEU A 48 8.79 -9.18 -2.60
CA LEU A 48 8.74 -10.34 -3.50
C LEU A 48 7.81 -10.13 -4.70
N LYS A 49 6.66 -9.45 -4.51
CA LYS A 49 5.78 -9.07 -5.62
C LYS A 49 6.49 -8.14 -6.61
N ARG A 50 7.35 -7.25 -6.13
CA ARG A 50 8.09 -6.28 -6.96
C ARG A 50 9.29 -6.89 -7.68
N PHE A 51 10.09 -7.72 -7.01
CA PHE A 51 11.37 -8.22 -7.53
C PHE A 51 11.32 -9.69 -8.01
N GLY A 52 10.23 -10.40 -7.70
CA GLY A 52 10.02 -11.80 -8.06
C GLY A 52 10.61 -12.78 -7.05
N ASP A 53 10.24 -14.05 -7.20
CA ASP A 53 10.68 -15.15 -6.33
C ASP A 53 11.87 -15.94 -6.90
N SER A 54 12.56 -15.43 -7.92
CA SER A 54 13.83 -16.04 -8.36
C SER A 54 14.93 -15.79 -7.33
N ALA A 55 16.06 -16.51 -7.43
CA ALA A 55 17.21 -16.28 -6.54
C ALA A 55 17.70 -14.82 -6.61
N GLU A 56 17.76 -14.23 -7.82
CA GLU A 56 18.14 -12.83 -8.02
C GLU A 56 17.05 -11.88 -7.50
N GLY A 57 15.77 -12.21 -7.69
CA GLY A 57 14.64 -11.44 -7.14
C GLY A 57 14.67 -11.38 -5.61
N LYS A 58 14.91 -12.51 -4.95
CA LYS A 58 15.10 -12.58 -3.48
C LYS A 58 16.30 -11.75 -3.01
N LYS A 59 17.40 -11.73 -3.76
CA LYS A 59 18.57 -10.90 -3.47
C LYS A 59 18.23 -9.40 -3.54
N GLN A 60 17.50 -8.99 -4.57
CA GLN A 60 17.01 -7.61 -4.71
C GLN A 60 16.01 -7.23 -3.62
N ALA A 61 15.08 -8.13 -3.27
CA ALA A 61 14.14 -7.93 -2.18
C ALA A 61 14.84 -7.75 -0.83
N ALA A 62 15.84 -8.60 -0.52
CA ALA A 62 16.63 -8.48 0.71
C ALA A 62 17.37 -7.12 0.78
N LYS A 63 17.98 -6.70 -0.35
CA LYS A 63 18.65 -5.39 -0.46
C LYS A 63 17.68 -4.24 -0.23
N ALA A 64 16.49 -4.27 -0.84
CA ALA A 64 15.47 -3.22 -0.70
C ALA A 64 14.94 -3.12 0.74
N LEU A 65 14.79 -4.26 1.42
CA LEU A 65 14.37 -4.36 2.82
C LEU A 65 15.51 -4.09 3.82
N LYS A 66 16.73 -3.81 3.35
CA LYS A 66 17.93 -3.60 4.17
C LYS A 66 18.21 -4.72 5.18
N LYS A 67 18.02 -5.98 4.75
CA LYS A 67 18.37 -7.18 5.54
C LYS A 67 19.25 -8.13 4.75
N SER A 68 19.90 -9.06 5.44
CA SER A 68 20.70 -10.09 4.77
C SER A 68 19.80 -11.05 3.96
N LEU A 69 20.36 -11.66 2.91
CA LEU A 69 19.66 -12.69 2.14
C LEU A 69 19.30 -13.90 3.02
N ALA A 70 20.18 -14.29 3.95
CA ALA A 70 19.89 -15.35 4.94
C ALA A 70 18.70 -14.99 5.84
N THR A 71 18.62 -13.74 6.31
CA THR A 71 17.48 -13.26 7.10
C THR A 71 16.19 -13.29 6.28
N LEU A 72 16.23 -12.95 4.99
CA LEU A 72 15.07 -13.11 4.11
C LEU A 72 14.62 -14.57 4.05
N TYR A 73 15.51 -15.52 3.75
CA TYR A 73 15.17 -16.95 3.69
C TYR A 73 14.60 -17.47 5.01
N ASN A 74 15.20 -17.09 6.16
CA ASN A 74 14.69 -17.49 7.46
C ASN A 74 13.25 -17.01 7.69
N LYS A 75 12.94 -15.77 7.30
CA LYS A 75 11.58 -15.21 7.41
C LYS A 75 10.60 -15.93 6.48
N LEU A 76 11.01 -16.27 5.25
CA LEU A 76 10.15 -17.03 4.34
C LEU A 76 9.79 -18.41 4.90
N ARG A 77 10.75 -19.10 5.53
CA ARG A 77 10.51 -20.38 6.19
C ARG A 77 9.49 -20.29 7.34
N THR A 78 9.43 -19.17 8.06
CA THR A 78 8.47 -18.95 9.15
C THR A 78 7.13 -18.37 8.70
N MET A 79 7.02 -17.95 7.43
CA MET A 79 5.80 -17.36 6.85
C MET A 79 4.94 -18.34 6.07
N THR A 80 5.45 -19.56 5.87
CA THR A 80 4.72 -20.67 5.26
C THR A 80 3.86 -21.34 6.33
#